data_AF-A0AAV4RJJ2-F1
#
_entry.id   AF-A0AAV4RJJ2-F1
#
_cell.length_a   1.000
_cell.length_b   1.000
_cell.length_c   1.000
_cell.angle_alpha   90.00
_cell.angle_beta   90.00
_cell.angle_gamma   90.00
#
_symmetry.space_group_name_H-M   'P 1'
#
loop_
_entity.id
_entity.type
_entity.pdbx_description
1 polymer ?
#
loop_
_entity_poly.entity_id
_entity_poly.type
_entity_poly.pdbx_seq_one_letter_code
_entity_poly.pdbx_strand_id
1 'polypeptide(L)'
;MQKLGFDVSLNDDLNSIRRMYSKLGVISNRWQGDGITNCLRSLRDDSRLRHAIRIRDSDAGFIEKVYDWTVDTTLSIRRSLRAGVDGLITNFPERVISVLQEKEFKDKYRLATVDDNPFSRVHISPFKSSFESQNDIGYVSSVREITVAILGYIWDFYKLRLKRPATLFPSYKNSLVDHIHFSDNTERP
;
A
#
# COMPACT_ATOMS: atom_id res chain seq x y z
N MET A 1 -1.16 11.31 -22.38
CA MET A 1 -0.80 11.10 -20.96
C MET A 1 0.13 9.90 -20.87
N GLN A 2 1.27 10.03 -20.18
CA GLN A 2 2.14 8.89 -19.87
C GLN A 2 1.39 7.98 -18.89
N LYS A 3 1.29 6.67 -19.19
CA LYS A 3 0.38 5.74 -18.47
C LYS A 3 1.10 4.85 -17.45
N LEU A 4 2.43 4.90 -17.40
CA LEU A 4 3.25 3.99 -16.61
C LEU A 4 3.76 4.70 -15.35
N GLY A 5 3.55 4.07 -14.20
CA GLY A 5 4.08 4.47 -12.90
C GLY A 5 4.92 3.38 -12.26
N PHE A 6 5.69 3.75 -11.24
CA PHE A 6 6.62 2.87 -10.55
C PHE A 6 6.39 2.93 -9.05
N ASP A 7 6.54 1.79 -8.38
CA ASP A 7 6.61 1.68 -6.92
C ASP A 7 7.65 0.62 -6.56
N VAL A 8 8.35 0.84 -5.44
CA VAL A 8 9.15 -0.20 -4.78
C VAL A 8 8.47 -0.52 -3.46
N SER A 9 7.70 -1.60 -3.51
CA SER A 9 6.98 -2.17 -2.37
C SER A 9 7.95 -2.88 -1.41
N LEU A 10 7.44 -3.27 -0.23
CA LEU A 10 8.15 -4.02 0.85
C LEU A 10 8.93 -3.19 1.87
N ASN A 11 8.72 -1.88 1.89
CA ASN A 11 9.22 -0.98 2.94
C ASN A 11 10.73 -0.80 3.02
N ASP A 12 11.46 -0.96 1.91
CA ASP A 12 12.88 -0.61 1.84
C ASP A 12 13.13 0.84 2.30
N ASP A 13 14.36 1.12 2.71
CA ASP A 13 14.79 2.47 3.08
C ASP A 13 14.54 3.46 1.92
N LEU A 14 13.88 4.57 2.24
CA LEU A 14 13.44 5.57 1.24
C LEU A 14 14.64 6.21 0.51
N ASN A 15 15.81 6.30 1.15
CA ASN A 15 17.01 6.79 0.48
C ASN A 15 17.60 5.77 -0.50
N SER A 16 17.53 4.48 -0.17
CA SER A 16 17.91 3.40 -1.08
C SER A 16 17.01 3.38 -2.33
N ILE A 17 15.70 3.52 -2.14
CA ILE A 17 14.73 3.63 -3.25
C ILE A 17 15.06 4.85 -4.12
N ARG A 18 15.29 6.02 -3.52
CA ARG A 18 15.71 7.23 -4.26
C ARG A 18 16.95 6.99 -5.12
N ARG A 19 17.99 6.38 -4.55
CA ARG A 19 19.24 6.06 -5.27
C ARG A 19 18.99 5.10 -6.43
N MET A 20 18.13 4.10 -6.22
CA MET A 20 17.76 3.16 -7.28
C MET A 20 17.06 3.88 -8.43
N TYR A 21 16.05 4.72 -8.15
CA TYR A 21 15.39 5.50 -9.19
C TYR A 21 16.37 6.40 -9.96
N SER A 22 17.29 7.08 -9.28
CA SER A 22 18.34 7.87 -9.93
C SER A 22 19.22 7.03 -10.86
N LYS A 23 19.65 5.84 -10.42
CA LYS A 23 20.48 4.93 -11.23
C LYS A 23 19.75 4.41 -12.48
N LEU A 24 18.44 4.19 -12.38
CA LEU A 24 17.61 3.70 -13.48
C LEU A 24 17.06 4.83 -14.37
N GLY A 25 17.38 6.09 -14.09
CA GLY A 25 16.86 7.24 -14.84
C GLY A 25 15.36 7.50 -14.63
N VAL A 26 14.76 6.98 -13.54
CA VAL A 26 13.34 7.16 -13.23
C VAL A 26 13.15 8.48 -12.46
N ILE A 27 12.75 9.52 -13.18
CA ILE A 27 12.65 10.89 -12.66
C ILE A 27 11.22 11.34 -12.32
N SER A 28 10.20 10.56 -12.65
CA SER A 28 8.78 10.90 -12.42
C SER A 28 7.89 9.65 -12.32
N ASN A 29 6.61 9.86 -12.02
CA ASN A 29 5.56 8.85 -11.95
C ASN A 29 5.78 7.80 -10.84
N ARG A 30 6.29 8.23 -9.68
CA ARG A 30 6.65 7.36 -8.57
C ARG A 30 5.59 7.40 -7.48
N TRP A 31 5.05 6.23 -7.19
CA TRP A 31 4.23 5.97 -6.03
C TRP A 31 5.09 5.34 -4.94
N GLN A 32 4.76 5.60 -3.68
CA GLN A 32 5.40 4.92 -2.56
C GLN A 32 4.36 4.29 -1.66
N GLY A 33 4.40 2.96 -1.58
CA GLY A 33 3.68 2.20 -0.58
C GLY A 33 4.38 2.23 0.78
N ASP A 34 3.60 2.35 1.84
CA ASP A 34 3.99 1.94 3.19
C ASP A 34 2.92 1.03 3.78
N GLY A 35 3.32 -0.07 4.40
CA GLY A 35 2.32 -1.02 4.83
C GLY A 35 2.82 -2.31 5.45
N ILE A 36 1.92 -3.00 6.11
CA ILE A 36 2.10 -4.36 6.63
C ILE A 36 0.79 -5.12 6.46
N THR A 37 0.85 -6.46 6.47
CA THR A 37 -0.36 -7.30 6.54
C THR A 37 -1.29 -6.80 7.64
N ASN A 38 -2.57 -6.66 7.29
CA ASN A 38 -3.64 -6.09 8.12
C ASN A 38 -3.65 -6.61 9.58
N CYS A 39 -3.33 -7.88 9.81
CA CYS A 39 -3.32 -8.52 11.13
C CYS A 39 -2.23 -7.98 12.09
N LEU A 40 -1.19 -7.33 11.56
CA LEU A 40 -0.11 -6.73 12.35
C LEU A 40 -0.15 -5.20 12.34
N ARG A 41 -1.15 -4.60 11.69
CA ARG A 41 -1.25 -3.15 11.50
C ARG A 41 -1.34 -2.38 12.83
N SER A 42 -2.05 -2.92 13.82
CA SER A 42 -2.18 -2.31 15.15
C SER A 42 -0.85 -2.22 15.92
N LEU A 43 0.14 -3.04 15.57
CA LEU A 43 1.45 -3.09 16.21
C LEU A 43 2.53 -2.28 15.45
N ARG A 44 2.18 -1.70 14.30
CA ARG A 44 3.12 -0.98 13.45
C ARG A 44 3.01 0.53 13.67
N ASP A 45 4.16 1.15 13.93
CA ASP A 45 4.31 2.59 13.96
C ASP A 45 4.15 3.22 12.55
N ASP A 46 3.65 4.46 12.49
CA ASP A 46 3.38 5.16 11.22
C ASP A 46 4.51 6.13 10.80
N SER A 47 5.67 6.11 11.47
CA SER A 47 6.78 7.02 11.17
C SER A 47 7.29 6.92 9.73
N ARG A 48 7.41 5.70 9.17
CA ARG A 48 7.87 5.51 7.78
C ARG A 48 6.86 6.07 6.79
N LEU A 49 5.57 5.80 6.99
CA LEU A 49 4.49 6.41 6.19
C LEU A 49 4.58 7.94 6.24
N ARG A 50 4.67 8.52 7.45
CA ARG A 50 4.81 9.97 7.61
C ARG A 50 6.09 10.52 6.98
N HIS A 51 7.18 9.74 6.97
CA HIS A 51 8.42 10.12 6.30
C HIS A 51 8.24 10.17 4.78
N ALA A 52 7.60 9.16 4.19
CA ALA A 52 7.27 9.17 2.76
C ALA A 52 6.39 10.36 2.38
N ILE A 53 5.38 10.68 3.21
CA ILE A 53 4.52 11.86 3.04
C ILE A 53 5.32 13.17 3.07
N ARG A 54 6.23 13.33 4.05
CA ARG A 54 7.10 14.51 4.11
C ARG A 54 8.00 14.64 2.88
N ILE A 55 8.50 13.52 2.34
CA ILE A 55 9.29 13.56 1.11
C ILE A 55 8.41 13.99 -0.07
N ARG A 56 7.21 13.42 -0.24
CA ARG A 56 6.25 13.80 -1.29
C ARG A 56 5.93 15.30 -1.24
N ASP A 57 5.68 15.81 -0.04
CA ASP A 57 5.26 17.20 0.17
C ASP A 57 6.41 18.22 0.10
N SER A 58 7.67 17.75 0.06
CA SER A 58 8.84 18.62 -0.12
C SER A 58 9.07 19.01 -1.58
N ASP A 59 9.55 20.24 -1.82
CA ASP A 59 9.86 20.74 -3.17
C ASP A 59 10.89 19.87 -3.89
N ALA A 60 11.88 19.37 -3.14
CA ALA A 60 12.92 18.46 -3.64
C ALA A 60 12.53 16.97 -3.56
N GLY A 61 11.25 16.68 -3.27
CA GLY A 61 10.73 15.33 -3.15
C GLY A 61 10.89 14.53 -4.44
N PHE A 62 10.99 13.21 -4.32
CA PHE A 62 11.00 12.29 -5.47
C PHE A 62 9.74 11.42 -5.52
N ILE A 63 8.77 11.64 -4.64
CA ILE A 63 7.55 10.83 -4.55
C ILE A 63 6.40 11.70 -5.06
N GLU A 64 5.62 11.18 -6.00
CA GLU A 64 4.45 11.88 -6.53
C GLU A 64 3.17 11.54 -5.77
N LYS A 65 3.03 10.28 -5.33
CA LYS A 65 1.88 9.77 -4.57
C LYS A 65 2.32 8.82 -3.46
N VAL A 66 1.59 8.83 -2.34
CA VAL A 66 1.81 7.91 -1.22
C VAL A 66 0.52 7.13 -0.95
N TYR A 67 0.64 5.81 -0.80
CA TYR A 67 -0.48 4.97 -0.42
C TYR A 67 -0.14 4.10 0.81
N ASP A 68 -1.17 3.77 1.57
CA ASP A 68 -1.06 2.90 2.75
C ASP A 68 -1.77 1.57 2.50
N TRP A 69 -1.18 0.48 3.00
CA TRP A 69 -1.69 -0.87 2.79
C TRP A 69 -1.39 -1.83 3.96
N THR A 70 -2.14 -2.90 4.18
CA THR A 70 -3.56 -3.06 3.83
C THR A 70 -4.42 -2.48 4.97
N VAL A 71 -5.34 -1.57 4.65
CA VAL A 71 -6.08 -0.76 5.65
C VAL A 71 -7.56 -1.16 5.66
N ASP A 72 -7.97 -1.99 6.60
CA ASP A 72 -9.31 -2.61 6.58
C ASP A 72 -10.33 -1.99 7.56
N THR A 73 -9.87 -1.39 8.66
CA THR A 73 -10.77 -0.85 9.70
C THR A 73 -11.06 0.62 9.49
N THR A 74 -12.26 1.07 9.84
CA THR A 74 -12.66 2.49 9.73
C THR A 74 -11.72 3.39 10.53
N LEU A 75 -11.29 2.95 11.72
CA LEU A 75 -10.27 3.65 12.52
C LEU A 75 -8.94 3.80 11.79
N SER A 76 -8.45 2.72 11.16
CA SER A 76 -7.18 2.78 10.42
C SER A 76 -7.32 3.64 9.17
N ILE A 77 -8.43 3.55 8.45
CA ILE A 77 -8.75 4.40 7.29
C ILE A 77 -8.71 5.87 7.70
N ARG A 78 -9.41 6.26 8.78
CA ARG A 78 -9.36 7.63 9.31
C ARG A 78 -7.95 8.06 9.66
N ARG A 79 -7.16 7.20 10.32
CA ARG A 79 -5.76 7.49 10.68
C ARG A 79 -4.90 7.74 9.43
N SER A 80 -5.03 6.91 8.40
CA SER A 80 -4.28 7.05 7.14
C SER A 80 -4.68 8.33 6.39
N LEU A 81 -5.99 8.63 6.31
CA LEU A 81 -6.48 9.87 5.72
C LEU A 81 -5.97 11.09 6.50
N ARG A 82 -6.03 11.09 7.84
CA ARG A 82 -5.46 12.17 8.67
C ARG A 82 -3.95 12.35 8.47
N ALA A 83 -3.23 11.27 8.18
CA ALA A 83 -1.81 11.34 7.87
C ALA A 83 -1.52 12.02 6.52
N GLY A 84 -2.49 12.05 5.61
CA GLY A 84 -2.38 12.74 4.32
C GLY A 84 -2.04 11.83 3.14
N VAL A 85 -2.42 10.55 3.18
CA VAL A 85 -2.18 9.63 2.04
C VAL A 85 -3.02 9.99 0.82
N ASP A 86 -2.54 9.65 -0.38
CA ASP A 86 -3.27 9.80 -1.65
C ASP A 86 -4.11 8.56 -1.98
N GLY A 87 -3.70 7.39 -1.49
CA GLY A 87 -4.33 6.11 -1.81
C GLY A 87 -4.38 5.15 -0.62
N LEU A 88 -5.33 4.22 -0.68
CA LEU A 88 -5.50 3.14 0.29
C LEU A 88 -5.67 1.83 -0.47
N ILE A 89 -4.93 0.80 -0.06
CA ILE A 89 -5.24 -0.58 -0.44
C ILE A 89 -6.02 -1.20 0.72
N THR A 90 -7.20 -1.72 0.44
CA THR A 90 -8.13 -2.26 1.44
C THR A 90 -8.86 -3.48 0.88
N ASN A 91 -9.23 -4.41 1.75
CA ASN A 91 -10.15 -5.49 1.42
C ASN A 91 -11.63 -5.05 1.49
N PHE A 92 -11.91 -3.88 2.09
CA PHE A 92 -13.26 -3.38 2.37
C PHE A 92 -13.45 -1.96 1.81
N PRO A 93 -13.48 -1.78 0.48
CA PRO A 93 -13.57 -0.46 -0.16
C PRO A 93 -14.82 0.32 0.24
N GLU A 94 -15.92 -0.34 0.57
CA GLU A 94 -17.15 0.28 1.06
C GLU A 94 -16.94 1.08 2.35
N ARG A 95 -15.99 0.66 3.20
CA ARG A 95 -15.63 1.40 4.43
C ARG A 95 -14.89 2.68 4.10
N VAL A 96 -14.04 2.67 3.07
CA VAL A 96 -13.37 3.89 2.59
C VAL A 96 -14.41 4.89 2.11
N ILE A 97 -15.37 4.44 1.29
CA ILE A 97 -16.46 5.28 0.80
C ILE A 97 -17.25 5.90 1.96
N SER A 98 -17.60 5.08 2.96
CA SER A 98 -18.32 5.54 4.15
C SER A 98 -17.55 6.61 4.92
N VAL A 99 -16.25 6.39 5.19
CA VAL A 99 -15.40 7.35 5.90
C VAL A 99 -15.25 8.65 5.11
N LEU A 100 -15.16 8.59 3.77
CA LEU A 100 -15.08 9.78 2.93
C LEU A 100 -16.35 10.66 3.00
N GLN A 101 -17.50 10.13 3.43
CA GLN A 101 -18.71 10.94 3.64
C GLN A 101 -18.76 11.61 5.01
N GLU A 102 -17.87 11.25 5.94
CA GLU A 102 -17.83 11.86 7.27
C GLU A 102 -17.45 13.33 7.17
N LYS A 103 -18.03 14.16 8.04
CA LYS A 103 -17.82 15.62 8.07
C LYS A 103 -16.34 16.02 8.10
N GLU A 104 -15.50 15.21 8.74
CA GLU A 104 -14.06 15.44 8.82
C GLU A 104 -13.35 15.34 7.45
N PHE A 105 -13.78 14.42 6.57
CA PHE A 105 -13.05 14.07 5.35
C PHE A 105 -13.73 14.56 4.07
N LYS A 106 -15.07 14.67 4.05
CA LYS A 106 -15.87 14.94 2.84
C LYS A 106 -15.48 16.20 2.07
N ASP A 107 -15.00 17.23 2.77
CA ASP A 107 -14.65 18.52 2.17
C ASP A 107 -13.16 18.59 1.77
N LYS A 108 -12.38 17.55 2.10
CA LYS A 108 -10.92 17.47 1.85
C LYS A 108 -10.53 16.34 0.91
N TYR A 109 -11.31 15.27 0.88
CA TYR A 109 -11.06 14.09 0.08
C TYR A 109 -12.26 13.78 -0.81
N ARG A 110 -11.95 13.25 -1.98
CA ARG A 110 -12.91 12.61 -2.88
C ARG A 110 -12.25 11.41 -3.53
N LEU A 111 -13.05 10.52 -4.08
CA LEU A 111 -12.51 9.47 -4.95
C LEU A 111 -11.89 10.12 -6.20
N ALA A 112 -10.73 9.59 -6.60
CA ALA A 112 -10.10 9.96 -7.86
C ALA A 112 -10.97 9.47 -9.02
N THR A 113 -10.99 10.26 -10.07
CA THR A 113 -11.66 10.00 -11.35
C THR A 113 -10.60 9.73 -12.42
N VAL A 114 -11.04 9.37 -13.62
CA VAL A 114 -10.13 9.16 -14.77
C VAL A 114 -9.41 10.44 -15.20
N ASP A 115 -9.95 11.60 -14.84
CA ASP A 115 -9.39 12.91 -15.16
C ASP A 115 -8.29 13.34 -14.17
N ASP A 116 -8.20 12.68 -13.02
CA ASP A 116 -7.15 12.93 -12.05
C ASP A 116 -5.84 12.28 -12.48
N ASN A 117 -4.85 13.11 -12.77
CA ASN A 117 -3.52 12.60 -13.12
C ASN A 117 -2.90 11.88 -11.90
N PRO A 118 -2.64 10.56 -11.98
CA PRO A 118 -2.09 9.79 -10.86
C PRO A 118 -0.64 10.16 -10.55
N PHE A 119 0.02 11.02 -11.33
CA PHE A 119 1.40 11.43 -11.14
C PHE A 119 1.54 12.92 -10.76
N SER A 120 0.42 13.63 -10.61
CA SER A 120 0.42 15.00 -10.11
C SER A 120 0.40 15.01 -8.58
N ARG A 121 1.36 15.71 -7.97
CA ARG A 121 1.38 15.92 -6.52
C ARG A 121 0.17 16.75 -6.10
N VAL A 122 -0.46 16.32 -5.01
CA VAL A 122 -1.54 17.06 -4.36
C VAL A 122 -1.06 17.42 -2.96
N HIS A 123 -0.92 18.72 -2.70
CA HIS A 123 -0.57 19.19 -1.38
C HIS A 123 -1.82 19.23 -0.50
N ILE A 124 -1.92 18.26 0.41
CA ILE A 124 -3.01 18.21 1.38
C ILE A 124 -2.54 18.98 2.62
N SER A 125 -3.27 20.03 3.00
CA SER A 125 -3.00 20.73 4.25
C SER A 125 -3.14 19.76 5.44
N PRO A 126 -2.19 19.72 6.39
CA PRO A 126 -2.27 18.82 7.53
C PRO A 126 -3.61 18.94 8.25
N PHE A 127 -4.17 17.81 8.69
CA PHE A 127 -5.29 17.88 9.64
C PHE A 127 -4.80 18.57 10.90
N LYS A 128 -5.50 19.63 11.33
CA LYS A 128 -5.28 20.20 12.65
C LYS A 128 -5.43 19.05 13.64
N SER A 129 -4.44 18.86 14.51
CA SER A 129 -4.50 17.83 15.55
C SER A 129 -5.54 18.24 16.59
N SER A 130 -6.81 18.08 16.29
CA SER A 130 -7.83 17.93 17.32
C SER A 130 -7.66 16.53 17.87
N PHE A 131 -6.98 16.42 19.01
CA PHE A 131 -7.17 15.28 19.92
C PHE A 131 -8.62 15.37 20.45
N GLU A 132 -9.60 15.14 19.59
CA GLU A 132 -10.95 14.87 20.03
C GLU A 132 -10.99 13.41 20.48
N SER A 133 -11.29 13.23 21.76
CA SER A 133 -11.57 11.95 22.40
C SER A 133 -12.47 11.12 21.49
N GLN A 134 -11.99 9.96 21.07
CA GLN A 134 -12.77 9.04 20.24
C GLN A 134 -13.98 8.56 21.04
N ASN A 135 -15.18 8.94 20.61
CA ASN A 135 -16.44 8.39 21.13
C ASN A 135 -16.38 6.85 21.20
N ASP A 136 -16.78 6.26 22.32
CA ASP A 136 -16.79 4.81 22.60
C ASP A 136 -17.40 3.96 21.48
N ILE A 137 -18.36 4.52 20.73
CA ILE A 137 -19.05 3.85 19.61
C ILE A 137 -18.07 3.50 18.47
N GLY A 138 -17.11 4.38 18.17
CA GLY A 138 -16.11 4.15 17.12
C GLY A 138 -15.09 3.08 17.51
N TYR A 139 -14.77 2.99 18.80
CA TYR A 139 -13.89 1.96 19.36
C TYR A 139 -14.52 0.57 19.26
N VAL A 140 -15.79 0.41 19.64
CA VAL A 140 -16.49 -0.89 19.57
C VAL A 140 -16.65 -1.40 18.13
N SER A 141 -16.94 -0.53 17.16
CA SER A 141 -16.96 -0.90 15.73
C SER A 141 -15.59 -1.39 15.27
N SER A 142 -14.54 -0.67 15.67
CA SER A 142 -13.16 -1.02 15.31
C SER A 142 -12.75 -2.37 15.91
N VAL A 143 -13.14 -2.67 17.15
CA VAL A 143 -12.87 -3.99 17.78
C VAL A 143 -13.55 -5.11 16.99
N ARG A 144 -14.83 -4.95 16.62
CA ARG A 144 -15.54 -5.94 15.77
C ARG A 144 -14.84 -6.13 14.43
N GLU A 145 -14.44 -5.04 13.78
CA GLU A 145 -13.73 -5.08 12.50
C GLU A 145 -12.37 -5.80 12.61
N ILE A 146 -11.62 -5.54 13.69
CA ILE A 146 -10.37 -6.24 13.99
C ILE A 146 -10.63 -7.73 14.19
N THR A 147 -11.65 -8.11 14.96
CA THR A 147 -12.01 -9.51 15.17
C THR A 147 -12.33 -10.21 13.85
N VAL A 148 -13.12 -9.58 12.97
CA VAL A 148 -13.44 -10.13 11.65
C VAL A 148 -12.18 -10.30 10.80
N ALA A 149 -11.27 -9.34 10.79
CA ALA A 149 -10.01 -9.43 10.04
C ALA A 149 -9.13 -10.59 10.55
N ILE A 150 -8.99 -10.74 11.87
CA ILE A 150 -8.22 -11.82 12.49
C ILE A 150 -8.84 -13.19 12.18
N LEU A 151 -10.16 -13.33 12.37
CA LEU A 151 -10.87 -14.58 12.10
C LEU A 151 -10.80 -14.96 10.62
N GLY A 152 -10.95 -13.98 9.71
CA GLY A 152 -10.79 -14.18 8.27
C GLY A 152 -9.39 -14.69 7.94
N TYR A 153 -8.34 -14.09 8.50
CA TYR A 153 -6.97 -14.54 8.29
C TYR A 153 -6.73 -15.97 8.83
N ILE A 154 -7.22 -16.28 10.04
CA ILE A 154 -7.12 -17.63 10.62
C ILE A 154 -7.85 -18.65 9.73
N TRP A 155 -9.03 -18.30 9.24
CA TRP A 155 -9.81 -19.14 8.34
C TRP A 155 -9.10 -19.38 7.01
N ASP A 156 -8.56 -18.33 6.38
CA ASP A 156 -7.80 -18.46 5.14
C ASP A 156 -6.52 -19.27 5.35
N PHE A 157 -5.82 -19.07 6.46
CA PHE A 157 -4.69 -19.90 6.84
C PHE A 157 -5.08 -21.37 6.99
N TYR A 158 -6.18 -21.65 7.70
CA TYR A 158 -6.70 -23.01 7.86
C TYR A 158 -7.09 -23.63 6.52
N LYS A 159 -7.82 -22.90 5.67
CA LYS A 159 -8.28 -23.37 4.36
C LYS A 159 -7.10 -23.62 3.42
N LEU A 160 -6.12 -22.73 3.36
CA LEU A 160 -5.02 -22.79 2.41
C LEU A 160 -3.86 -23.69 2.86
N ARG A 161 -3.64 -23.86 4.17
CA ARG A 161 -2.53 -24.68 4.71
C ARG A 161 -2.96 -26.02 5.32
N LEU A 162 -4.18 -26.17 5.83
CA LEU A 162 -4.63 -27.42 6.49
C LEU A 162 -5.62 -28.22 5.63
N LYS A 163 -6.34 -27.59 4.69
CA LYS A 163 -7.27 -28.25 3.75
C LYS A 163 -6.81 -28.19 2.28
N ARG A 164 -5.54 -28.47 1.99
CA ARG A 164 -5.21 -28.97 0.63
C ARG A 164 -5.61 -30.44 0.57
N PRO A 165 -6.58 -30.87 -0.27
CA PRO A 165 -6.63 -32.28 -0.63
C PRO A 165 -5.31 -32.64 -1.30
N ALA A 166 -4.65 -33.67 -0.76
CA ALA A 166 -3.38 -34.18 -1.26
C ALA A 166 -3.58 -34.95 -2.57
N THR A 167 -4.14 -34.34 -3.61
CA THR A 167 -4.28 -34.94 -4.95
C THR A 167 -4.58 -33.87 -5.99
N LEU A 168 -3.53 -33.27 -6.57
CA LEU A 168 -3.55 -32.70 -7.94
C LEU A 168 -2.13 -32.33 -8.38
N PHE A 169 -1.21 -33.29 -8.27
CA PHE A 169 -0.01 -33.34 -9.11
C PHE A 169 0.19 -34.82 -9.46
N PRO A 170 -0.13 -35.26 -10.69
CA PRO A 170 0.39 -36.52 -11.17
C PRO A 170 1.91 -36.39 -11.19
N SER A 171 2.56 -37.32 -10.49
CA SER A 171 4.00 -37.54 -10.52
C SER A 171 4.49 -37.65 -11.97
N TYR A 172 5.16 -36.63 -12.49
CA TYR A 172 6.07 -36.80 -13.62
C TYR A 172 7.49 -36.90 -13.08
N LYS A 173 7.96 -38.14 -12.97
CA LYS A 173 9.39 -38.45 -12.88
C LYS A 173 9.97 -38.42 -14.31
N ASN A 174 11.01 -37.60 -14.46
CA ASN A 174 12.16 -37.66 -15.38
C ASN A 174 12.00 -38.20 -16.80
N SER A 175 12.30 -37.34 -17.78
CA SER A 175 13.21 -37.67 -18.89
C SER A 175 13.56 -36.39 -19.67
N LEU A 176 14.85 -36.28 -20.04
CA LEU A 176 15.46 -35.34 -21.00
C LEU A 176 15.90 -33.96 -20.48
N VAL A 177 17.14 -33.99 -19.97
CA VAL A 177 18.21 -33.02 -20.23
C VAL A 177 18.17 -32.58 -21.69
N ASP A 178 18.19 -31.27 -21.96
CA ASP A 178 19.09 -30.71 -22.95
C ASP A 178 19.37 -29.22 -22.71
N HIS A 179 20.64 -28.91 -22.91
CA HIS A 179 21.39 -27.71 -22.59
C HIS A 179 20.89 -26.42 -23.24
N ILE A 180 20.94 -25.30 -22.50
CA ILE A 180 21.18 -23.98 -23.11
C ILE A 180 22.30 -23.27 -22.34
N HIS A 181 23.43 -23.17 -23.02
CA HIS A 181 24.63 -22.44 -22.65
C HIS A 181 24.42 -20.95 -22.86
N PHE A 182 24.83 -20.12 -21.90
CA PHE A 182 25.08 -18.70 -22.12
C PHE A 182 26.41 -18.57 -22.88
N SER A 183 26.41 -17.80 -23.99
CA SER A 183 27.63 -17.23 -24.56
C SER A 183 27.43 -15.73 -24.75
N ASP A 184 28.24 -14.99 -24.01
CA ASP A 184 28.60 -13.60 -24.24
C ASP A 184 29.31 -13.49 -25.60
N ASN A 185 29.12 -12.39 -26.32
CA ASN A 185 29.89 -12.07 -27.52
C ASN A 185 30.06 -10.55 -27.63
N THR A 186 31.04 -10.06 -26.90
CA THR A 186 31.88 -8.94 -27.32
C THR A 186 32.77 -9.38 -28.48
N GLU A 187 32.67 -8.73 -29.64
CA GLU A 187 33.76 -7.95 -30.25
C GLU A 187 33.42 -7.48 -31.67
N ARG A 188 33.79 -6.22 -31.91
CA ARG A 188 33.78 -5.47 -33.18
C ARG A 188 34.95 -5.91 -34.05
N PRO A 189 34.91 -5.56 -35.35
CA PRO A 189 36.02 -4.86 -35.99
C PRO A 189 35.76 -3.34 -36.03
#